data_AF-A0A0Q6MIK5-F1
#
_entry.id   AF-A0A0Q6MIK5-F1
#
_cell.length_a   1.000
_cell.length_b   1.000
_cell.length_c   1.000
_cell.angle_alpha   90.00
_cell.angle_beta   90.00
_cell.angle_gamma   90.00
#
_symmetry.space_group_name_H-M   'P 1'
#
loop_
_entity.id
_entity.type
_entity.pdbx_description
1 polymer ?
#
loop_
_entity_poly.entity_id
_entity_poly.type
_entity_poly.pdbx_seq_one_letter_code
_entity_poly.pdbx_strand_id
1 'polypeptide(L)'
;MPDNSLPRPILQPSASFARLASFLKDWRKSREPHRTVDVENLRDVLLRIRPGLKANRLPLVSVPETLVRAQFDHALSALSPALRQARQRGDAIDVWSVAGLGRNEVRTARVLTWLLDPGGSHGAGDAYLIEIWNRIDGTSKAGFQLKDVQGAVRESYPLGNGDHRVDIEITGANFLLFLEIKIDALESKKDQVALYAQLAATKAVSLRKQHWAVLYLSETSPSDPTNCIQLRWADVSRAIKSVARNLGAEAFSTRLALLFAAHVGRLH
;
A
#
# COMPACT_ATOMS: atom_id res chain seq x y z
N MET A 1 6.70 33.51 36.08
CA MET A 1 5.71 32.84 35.20
C MET A 1 6.23 32.95 33.77
N PRO A 2 6.83 31.91 33.18
CA PRO A 2 7.21 31.94 31.78
C PRO A 2 6.04 31.45 30.91
N ASP A 3 5.77 32.26 29.89
CA ASP A 3 4.82 32.04 28.81
C ASP A 3 5.15 30.76 28.04
N ASN A 4 4.17 29.85 27.91
CA ASN A 4 4.34 28.52 27.35
C ASN A 4 3.46 28.38 26.10
N SER A 5 3.81 29.12 25.03
CA SER A 5 3.19 28.97 23.72
C SER A 5 3.86 27.84 22.94
N LEU A 6 3.20 26.68 22.86
CA LEU A 6 3.61 25.56 22.00
C LEU A 6 3.63 25.98 20.51
N PRO A 7 4.64 25.55 19.71
CA PRO A 7 4.68 25.84 18.29
C PRO A 7 3.55 25.10 17.56
N ARG A 8 2.77 25.84 16.76
CA ARG A 8 1.73 25.26 15.89
C ARG A 8 2.38 24.34 14.84
N PRO A 9 1.91 23.10 14.65
CA PRO A 9 2.41 22.25 13.57
C PRO A 9 1.95 22.81 12.23
N ILE A 10 2.89 23.33 11.44
CA ILE A 10 2.65 23.68 10.04
C ILE A 10 2.54 22.37 9.26
N LEU A 11 1.30 21.91 9.04
CA LEU A 11 1.02 20.80 8.14
C LEU A 11 1.44 21.19 6.72
N GLN A 12 2.65 20.80 6.33
CA GLN A 12 3.11 20.86 4.95
C GLN A 12 2.28 19.86 4.14
N PRO A 13 1.65 20.27 3.02
CA PRO A 13 0.92 19.34 2.18
C PRO A 13 1.87 18.28 1.60
N SER A 14 1.38 17.04 1.40
CA SER A 14 2.16 16.00 0.74
C SER A 14 2.72 16.51 -0.60
N ALA A 15 3.89 16.03 -1.04
CA ALA A 15 4.56 16.54 -2.25
C ALA A 15 3.65 16.54 -3.49
N SER A 16 2.79 15.53 -3.65
CA SER A 16 1.79 15.47 -4.73
C SER A 16 0.68 16.51 -4.58
N PHE A 17 0.29 16.83 -3.34
CA PHE A 17 -0.69 17.89 -3.07
C PHE A 17 -0.07 19.29 -3.23
N ALA A 18 1.18 19.49 -2.80
CA ALA A 18 1.93 20.71 -3.04
C ALA A 18 2.09 20.97 -4.55
N ARG A 19 2.33 19.91 -5.34
CA ARG A 19 2.33 19.97 -6.81
C ARG A 19 0.97 20.30 -7.40
N LEU A 20 -0.12 19.68 -6.93
CA LEU A 20 -1.47 20.01 -7.41
C LEU A 20 -1.91 21.43 -7.02
N ALA A 21 -1.59 21.88 -5.82
CA ALA A 21 -1.87 23.23 -5.36
C ALA A 21 -0.98 24.26 -6.08
N SER A 22 0.30 23.93 -6.34
CA SER A 22 1.17 24.75 -7.19
C SER A 22 0.62 24.81 -8.59
N PHE A 23 0.25 23.68 -9.20
CA PHE A 23 -0.39 23.61 -10.51
C PHE A 23 -1.64 24.49 -10.59
N LEU A 24 -2.58 24.39 -9.63
CA LEU A 24 -3.79 25.22 -9.61
C LEU A 24 -3.47 26.71 -9.38
N LYS A 25 -2.43 27.01 -8.61
CA LYS A 25 -1.95 28.38 -8.35
C LYS A 25 -1.23 28.96 -9.57
N ASP A 26 -0.39 28.18 -10.23
CA ASP A 26 0.37 28.51 -11.43
C ASP A 26 -0.55 28.64 -12.63
N TRP A 27 -1.58 27.78 -12.73
CA TRP A 27 -2.64 27.87 -13.72
C TRP A 27 -3.53 29.11 -13.52
N ARG A 28 -3.87 29.45 -12.26
CA ARG A 28 -4.58 30.69 -11.95
C ARG A 28 -3.72 31.93 -12.24
N LYS A 29 -2.38 31.82 -12.13
CA LYS A 29 -1.40 32.86 -12.50
C LYS A 29 -1.13 32.92 -14.01
N SER A 30 -1.20 31.81 -14.74
CA SER A 30 -1.02 31.72 -16.20
C SER A 30 -2.25 32.19 -16.99
N ARG A 31 -3.03 33.11 -16.40
CA ARG A 31 -3.97 33.97 -17.12
C ARG A 31 -3.25 35.02 -17.98
N GLU A 32 -1.93 35.14 -17.83
CA GLU A 32 -1.00 35.80 -18.77
C GLU A 32 -0.49 34.81 -19.83
N PRO A 33 -0.18 35.23 -21.08
CA PRO A 33 -0.31 34.37 -22.25
C PRO A 33 0.62 33.17 -22.37
N HIS A 34 1.73 33.06 -21.64
CA HIS A 34 2.73 32.01 -21.91
C HIS A 34 3.26 31.34 -20.64
N ARG A 35 2.66 30.20 -20.27
CA ARG A 35 3.38 29.14 -19.55
C ARG A 35 2.77 27.77 -19.80
N THR A 36 3.59 26.82 -20.23
CA THR A 36 3.24 25.43 -20.50
C THR A 36 2.84 24.72 -19.21
N VAL A 37 1.66 24.11 -19.24
CA VAL A 37 1.07 23.34 -18.15
C VAL A 37 1.67 21.92 -18.16
N ASP A 38 2.18 21.47 -17.01
CA ASP A 38 2.84 20.16 -16.86
C ASP A 38 1.83 18.99 -16.99
N VAL A 39 1.93 18.27 -18.11
CA VAL A 39 0.93 17.29 -18.61
C VAL A 39 0.91 16.00 -17.78
N GLU A 40 1.99 15.66 -17.09
CA GLU A 40 2.07 14.43 -16.29
C GLU A 40 1.16 14.45 -15.06
N ASN A 41 0.97 15.62 -14.43
CA ASN A 41 0.12 15.79 -13.26
C ASN A 41 -1.39 15.62 -13.57
N LEU A 42 -1.81 15.97 -14.78
CA LEU A 42 -3.21 15.85 -15.22
C LEU A 42 -3.61 14.38 -15.41
N ARG A 43 -2.71 13.55 -15.93
CA ARG A 43 -2.95 12.12 -16.16
C ARG A 43 -3.22 11.38 -14.86
N ASP A 44 -2.44 11.66 -13.81
CA ASP A 44 -2.57 11.03 -12.50
C ASP A 44 -3.88 11.39 -11.78
N VAL A 45 -4.32 12.65 -11.93
CA VAL A 45 -5.61 13.11 -11.40
C VAL A 45 -6.77 12.45 -12.13
N LEU A 46 -6.72 12.42 -13.47
CA LEU A 46 -7.75 11.80 -14.31
C LEU A 46 -7.87 10.29 -14.04
N LEU A 47 -6.76 9.59 -13.81
CA LEU A 47 -6.76 8.15 -13.49
C LEU A 47 -7.44 7.83 -12.14
N ARG A 48 -7.41 8.76 -11.17
CA ARG A 48 -8.03 8.59 -9.85
C ARG A 48 -9.55 8.80 -9.87
N ILE A 49 -10.07 9.63 -10.78
CA ILE A 49 -11.51 9.87 -10.94
C ILE A 49 -12.16 8.99 -12.01
N ARG A 50 -11.35 8.28 -12.81
CA ARG A 50 -11.78 7.36 -13.89
C ARG A 50 -12.86 6.35 -13.50
N PRO A 51 -12.89 5.75 -12.29
CA PRO A 51 -13.96 4.81 -11.91
C PRO A 51 -15.36 5.43 -11.88
N GLY A 52 -15.49 6.76 -11.80
CA GLY A 52 -16.76 7.48 -11.82
C GLY A 52 -17.20 7.99 -13.19
N LEU A 53 -16.37 7.84 -14.23
CA LEU A 53 -16.64 8.38 -15.57
C LEU A 53 -17.05 7.24 -16.52
N LYS A 54 -18.36 7.13 -16.80
CA LYS A 54 -18.87 6.23 -17.85
C LYS A 54 -18.30 6.68 -19.20
N ALA A 55 -17.43 5.87 -19.79
CA ALA A 55 -16.79 6.16 -21.07
C ALA A 55 -17.80 5.95 -22.22
N ASN A 56 -18.54 6.99 -22.60
CA ASN A 56 -19.14 7.06 -23.93
C ASN A 56 -18.10 7.67 -24.88
N ARG A 57 -17.53 6.84 -25.77
CA ARG A 57 -16.72 7.34 -26.88
C ARG A 57 -17.66 7.95 -27.92
N LEU A 58 -17.84 9.27 -27.88
CA LEU A 58 -18.38 10.02 -28.99
C LEU A 58 -17.24 10.39 -29.96
N PRO A 59 -17.53 10.52 -31.27
CA PRO A 59 -16.53 10.90 -32.27
C PRO A 59 -15.93 12.27 -31.94
N LEU A 60 -14.63 12.43 -32.20
CA LEU A 60 -13.89 13.67 -32.02
C LEU A 60 -14.39 14.73 -32.99
N VAL A 61 -15.32 15.58 -32.52
CA VAL A 61 -15.68 16.83 -33.18
C VAL A 61 -14.68 17.90 -32.74
N SER A 62 -14.15 18.67 -33.68
CA SER A 62 -13.30 19.83 -33.37
C SER A 62 -14.14 20.89 -32.67
N VAL A 63 -14.00 21.00 -31.35
CA VAL A 63 -14.66 22.03 -30.54
C VAL A 63 -13.79 23.29 -30.51
N PRO A 64 -14.34 24.51 -30.67
CA PRO A 64 -13.58 25.74 -30.53
C PRO A 64 -12.85 25.80 -29.18
N GLU A 65 -11.56 26.17 -29.20
CA GLU A 65 -10.68 26.19 -28.02
C GLU A 65 -11.22 27.04 -26.86
N THR A 66 -11.96 28.11 -27.18
CA THR A 66 -12.66 28.97 -26.20
C THR A 66 -13.80 28.26 -25.49
N LEU A 67 -14.54 27.39 -26.20
CA LEU A 67 -15.62 26.58 -25.62
C LEU A 67 -15.05 25.49 -24.71
N VAL A 68 -13.92 24.88 -25.10
CA VAL A 68 -13.19 23.92 -24.26
C VAL A 68 -12.71 24.57 -22.97
N ARG A 69 -12.17 25.80 -23.03
CA ARG A 69 -11.69 26.54 -21.85
C ARG A 69 -12.82 26.91 -20.89
N ALA A 70 -13.94 27.43 -21.41
CA ALA A 70 -15.10 27.77 -20.59
C ALA A 70 -15.76 26.54 -19.94
N GLN A 71 -15.84 25.44 -20.69
CA GLN A 71 -16.35 24.16 -20.17
C GLN A 71 -15.43 23.58 -19.08
N PHE A 72 -14.11 23.74 -19.22
CA PHE A 72 -13.14 23.31 -18.22
C PHE A 72 -13.17 24.16 -16.95
N ASP A 73 -13.27 25.49 -17.09
CA ASP A 73 -13.42 26.42 -15.96
C ASP A 73 -14.72 26.15 -15.19
N HIS A 74 -15.81 25.85 -15.91
CA HIS A 74 -17.08 25.47 -15.33
C HIS A 74 -16.97 24.13 -14.57
N ALA A 75 -16.33 23.12 -15.17
CA ALA A 75 -16.11 21.82 -14.52
C ALA A 75 -15.26 21.94 -13.24
N LEU A 76 -14.17 22.71 -13.26
CA LEU A 76 -13.33 22.95 -12.08
C LEU A 76 -14.08 23.71 -10.98
N SER A 77 -14.90 24.69 -11.38
CA SER A 77 -15.73 25.46 -10.45
C SER A 77 -16.81 24.58 -9.79
N ALA A 78 -17.39 23.65 -10.55
CA ALA A 78 -18.37 22.69 -10.04
C ALA A 78 -17.74 21.65 -9.09
N LEU A 79 -16.49 21.25 -9.33
CA LEU A 79 -15.77 20.27 -8.48
C LEU A 79 -15.21 20.87 -7.19
N SER A 80 -14.93 22.18 -7.18
CA SER A 80 -14.26 22.86 -6.07
C SER A 80 -14.98 22.73 -4.71
N PRO A 81 -16.31 22.88 -4.60
CA PRO A 81 -17.04 22.66 -3.35
C PRO A 81 -16.93 21.22 -2.83
N ALA A 82 -17.13 20.23 -3.71
CA ALA A 82 -17.03 18.81 -3.34
C ALA A 82 -15.62 18.44 -2.84
N LEU A 83 -14.57 18.95 -3.51
CA LEU A 83 -13.19 18.76 -3.06
C LEU A 83 -12.90 19.43 -1.72
N ARG A 84 -13.45 20.63 -1.47
CA ARG A 84 -13.31 21.31 -0.16
C ARG A 84 -14.00 20.52 0.95
N GLN A 85 -15.22 20.04 0.70
CA GLN A 85 -15.97 19.23 1.67
C GLN A 85 -15.24 17.92 1.97
N ALA A 86 -14.75 17.23 0.94
CA ALA A 86 -13.94 16.03 1.10
C ALA A 86 -12.70 16.27 1.97
N ARG A 87 -12.02 17.42 1.81
CA ARG A 87 -10.87 17.78 2.64
C ARG A 87 -11.24 18.09 4.08
N GLN A 88 -12.34 18.80 4.31
CA GLN A 88 -12.82 19.11 5.66
C GLN A 88 -13.20 17.84 6.43
N ARG A 89 -13.73 16.82 5.74
CA ARG A 89 -14.02 15.50 6.33
C ARG A 89 -12.80 14.61 6.49
N GLY A 90 -11.66 15.00 5.93
CA GLY A 90 -10.43 14.20 5.94
C GLY A 90 -10.40 13.11 4.86
N ASP A 91 -11.35 13.06 3.93
CA ASP A 91 -11.41 12.04 2.87
C ASP A 91 -10.19 12.08 1.93
N ALA A 92 -9.48 13.21 1.90
CA ALA A 92 -8.27 13.41 1.10
C ALA A 92 -6.96 13.19 1.89
N ILE A 93 -7.02 12.74 3.15
CA ILE A 93 -5.81 12.53 3.96
C ILE A 93 -5.10 11.24 3.54
N ASP A 94 -3.80 11.33 3.29
CA ASP A 94 -2.91 10.16 3.24
C ASP A 94 -2.27 10.00 4.63
N VAL A 95 -2.99 9.31 5.52
CA VAL A 95 -2.56 9.11 6.91
C VAL A 95 -1.18 8.43 7.00
N TRP A 96 -0.85 7.57 6.04
CA TRP A 96 0.42 6.86 5.99
C TRP A 96 1.58 7.76 5.58
N SER A 97 1.34 8.69 4.64
CA SER A 97 2.30 9.75 4.36
C SER A 97 2.53 10.64 5.57
N VAL A 98 1.48 10.99 6.33
CA VAL A 98 1.60 11.81 7.54
C VAL A 98 2.35 11.08 8.65
N ALA A 99 2.08 9.78 8.83
CA ALA A 99 2.81 8.91 9.74
C ALA A 99 4.26 8.62 9.29
N GLY A 100 4.65 9.10 8.11
CA GLY A 100 5.99 8.97 7.56
C GLY A 100 6.35 7.53 7.17
N LEU A 101 5.39 6.75 6.63
CA LEU A 101 5.70 5.43 6.06
C LEU A 101 6.69 5.57 4.90
N GLY A 102 6.42 6.47 3.95
CA GLY A 102 7.33 6.74 2.83
C GLY A 102 7.79 5.46 2.13
N ARG A 103 9.09 5.25 2.02
CA ARG A 103 9.71 3.98 1.59
C ARG A 103 10.41 3.24 2.75
N ASN A 104 10.00 3.53 3.99
CA ASN A 104 10.59 2.92 5.18
C ASN A 104 10.05 1.50 5.40
N GLU A 105 10.88 0.51 5.07
CA GLU A 105 10.55 -0.93 5.17
C GLU A 105 10.00 -1.31 6.56
N VAL A 106 10.64 -0.85 7.64
CA VAL A 106 10.23 -1.19 9.02
C VAL A 106 8.83 -0.65 9.35
N ARG A 107 8.51 0.57 8.93
CA ARG A 107 7.19 1.18 9.17
C ARG A 107 6.11 0.52 8.30
N THR A 108 6.43 0.20 7.05
CA THR A 108 5.53 -0.53 6.16
C THR A 108 5.26 -1.95 6.69
N ALA A 109 6.30 -2.63 7.18
CA ALA A 109 6.19 -3.95 7.81
C ALA A 109 5.27 -3.93 9.03
N ARG A 110 5.30 -2.88 9.86
CA ARG A 110 4.38 -2.71 11.00
C ARG A 110 2.92 -2.71 10.58
N VAL A 111 2.56 -1.91 9.58
CA VAL A 111 1.18 -1.81 9.09
C VAL A 111 0.77 -3.10 8.39
N LEU A 112 1.68 -3.72 7.63
CA LEU A 112 1.42 -5.01 7.01
C LEU A 112 1.18 -6.10 8.07
N THR A 113 2.01 -6.18 9.11
CA THR A 113 1.82 -7.14 10.22
C THR A 113 0.44 -6.98 10.84
N TRP A 114 0.01 -5.74 11.11
CA TRP A 114 -1.32 -5.46 11.65
C TRP A 114 -2.42 -6.03 10.75
N LEU A 115 -2.32 -5.92 9.42
CA LEU A 115 -3.32 -6.46 8.48
C LEU A 115 -3.26 -7.97 8.31
N LEU A 116 -2.10 -8.59 8.55
CA LEU A 116 -1.91 -10.05 8.41
C LEU A 116 -2.26 -10.81 9.69
N ASP A 117 -2.43 -10.11 10.82
CA ASP A 117 -2.79 -10.71 12.09
C ASP A 117 -4.32 -10.89 12.19
N PRO A 118 -4.84 -12.13 12.25
CA PRO A 118 -6.28 -12.36 12.44
C PRO A 118 -6.83 -11.78 13.76
N GLY A 119 -5.97 -11.62 14.79
CA GLY A 119 -6.30 -10.94 16.05
C GLY A 119 -6.16 -9.42 15.98
N GLY A 120 -5.78 -8.86 14.84
CA GLY A 120 -5.57 -7.44 14.64
C GLY A 120 -6.85 -6.62 14.78
N SER A 121 -6.70 -5.38 15.26
CA SER A 121 -7.82 -4.46 15.48
C SER A 121 -8.55 -3.99 14.21
N HIS A 122 -8.15 -4.47 13.02
CA HIS A 122 -8.85 -4.17 11.77
C HIS A 122 -10.17 -4.96 11.61
N GLY A 123 -10.34 -6.07 12.33
CA GLY A 123 -11.59 -6.84 12.36
C GLY A 123 -11.90 -7.65 11.10
N ALA A 124 -10.89 -7.94 10.26
CA ALA A 124 -11.06 -8.70 9.02
C ALA A 124 -10.68 -10.20 9.16
N GLY A 125 -10.33 -10.65 10.37
CA GLY A 125 -9.76 -11.98 10.56
C GLY A 125 -8.53 -12.19 9.67
N ASP A 126 -8.39 -13.38 9.10
CA ASP A 126 -7.29 -13.74 8.20
C ASP A 126 -7.51 -13.36 6.73
N ALA A 127 -8.60 -12.65 6.41
CA ALA A 127 -9.03 -12.42 5.03
C ALA A 127 -7.95 -11.78 4.14
N TYR A 128 -7.16 -10.83 4.67
CA TYR A 128 -6.06 -10.21 3.92
C TYR A 128 -4.95 -11.20 3.58
N LEU A 129 -4.54 -12.03 4.55
CA LEU A 129 -3.51 -13.04 4.34
C LEU A 129 -3.97 -14.10 3.34
N ILE A 130 -5.20 -14.60 3.49
CA ILE A 130 -5.78 -15.61 2.58
C ILE A 130 -5.86 -15.06 1.15
N GLU A 131 -6.31 -13.83 0.97
CA GLU A 131 -6.38 -13.21 -0.36
C GLU A 131 -4.99 -12.99 -0.97
N ILE A 132 -3.99 -12.62 -0.17
CA ILE A 132 -2.59 -12.52 -0.62
C ILE A 132 -2.09 -13.89 -1.09
N TRP A 133 -2.28 -14.92 -0.27
CA TRP A 133 -1.87 -16.29 -0.56
C TRP A 133 -2.48 -16.83 -1.85
N ASN A 134 -3.79 -16.61 -2.04
CA ASN A 134 -4.49 -17.02 -3.25
C ASN A 134 -3.97 -16.31 -4.51
N ARG A 135 -3.65 -15.01 -4.40
CA ARG A 135 -3.17 -14.21 -5.54
C ARG A 135 -1.82 -14.65 -6.06
N ILE A 136 -0.95 -15.11 -5.19
CA ILE A 136 0.38 -15.59 -5.58
C ILE A 136 0.39 -17.08 -5.91
N ASP A 137 -0.78 -17.73 -5.96
CA ASP A 137 -0.95 -19.18 -6.12
C ASP A 137 -0.13 -19.96 -5.07
N GLY A 138 -0.16 -19.48 -3.83
CA GLY A 138 0.66 -20.01 -2.74
C GLY A 138 0.36 -21.49 -2.46
N THR A 139 -0.89 -21.91 -2.59
CA THR A 139 -1.28 -23.32 -2.35
C THR A 139 -0.59 -24.27 -3.31
N SER A 140 -0.59 -23.94 -4.60
CA SER A 140 0.07 -24.75 -5.63
C SER A 140 1.59 -24.74 -5.44
N LYS A 141 2.18 -23.56 -5.20
CA LYS A 141 3.63 -23.38 -5.08
C LYS A 141 4.21 -23.99 -3.81
N ALA A 142 3.50 -23.91 -2.70
CA ALA A 142 3.97 -24.40 -1.40
C ALA A 142 3.47 -25.80 -1.07
N GLY A 143 2.42 -26.28 -1.76
CA GLY A 143 1.83 -27.60 -1.52
C GLY A 143 0.89 -27.68 -0.30
N PHE A 144 0.44 -26.55 0.25
CA PHE A 144 -0.49 -26.53 1.39
C PHE A 144 -1.42 -25.31 1.39
N GLN A 145 -2.57 -25.44 2.05
CA GLN A 145 -3.52 -24.35 2.25
C GLN A 145 -3.26 -23.66 3.60
N LEU A 146 -3.47 -22.35 3.64
CA LEU A 146 -3.54 -21.63 4.92
C LEU A 146 -4.88 -21.92 5.59
N LYS A 147 -4.83 -22.50 6.78
CA LYS A 147 -5.99 -22.76 7.64
C LYS A 147 -5.65 -22.42 9.08
N ASP A 148 -6.64 -21.93 9.82
CA ASP A 148 -6.55 -21.63 11.24
C ASP A 148 -5.32 -20.76 11.55
N VAL A 149 -5.25 -19.58 10.91
CA VAL A 149 -4.20 -18.60 11.16
C VAL A 149 -4.28 -18.16 12.63
N GLN A 150 -3.17 -18.24 13.35
CA GLN A 150 -3.11 -18.00 14.80
C GLN A 150 -2.62 -16.59 15.12
N GLY A 151 -1.74 -16.02 14.30
CA GLY A 151 -1.21 -14.67 14.52
C GLY A 151 -0.07 -14.30 13.58
N ALA A 152 0.24 -13.01 13.54
CA ALA A 152 1.42 -12.46 12.86
C ALA A 152 2.25 -11.61 13.82
N VAL A 153 3.56 -11.82 13.84
CA VAL A 153 4.50 -11.13 14.72
C VAL A 153 5.64 -10.56 13.90
N ARG A 154 6.03 -9.32 14.21
CA ARG A 154 7.11 -8.60 13.53
C ARG A 154 8.43 -8.77 14.27
N GLU A 155 9.55 -8.66 13.55
CA GLU A 155 10.92 -8.68 14.11
C GLU A 155 11.14 -9.92 14.98
N SER A 156 10.72 -11.08 14.47
CA SER A 156 10.90 -12.35 15.15
C SER A 156 12.35 -12.80 15.03
N TYR A 157 12.93 -13.29 16.13
CA TYR A 157 14.19 -14.03 16.14
C TYR A 157 13.85 -15.51 16.26
N PRO A 158 13.75 -16.27 15.15
CA PRO A 158 13.10 -17.57 15.14
C PRO A 158 13.64 -18.56 16.16
N LEU A 159 14.95 -18.50 16.44
CA LEU A 159 15.65 -19.39 17.36
C LEU A 159 16.12 -18.69 18.66
N GLY A 160 15.72 -17.43 18.89
CA GLY A 160 16.01 -16.70 20.13
C GLY A 160 17.46 -16.27 20.37
N ASN A 161 18.38 -16.57 19.46
CA ASN A 161 19.82 -16.29 19.59
C ASN A 161 20.27 -14.91 19.05
N GLY A 162 19.36 -14.09 18.50
CA GLY A 162 19.67 -12.74 18.04
C GLY A 162 20.31 -12.62 16.66
N ASP A 163 20.75 -13.73 16.05
CA ASP A 163 21.56 -13.70 14.83
C ASP A 163 20.76 -13.48 13.53
N HIS A 164 19.49 -13.92 13.52
CA HIS A 164 18.67 -13.90 12.31
C HIS A 164 17.27 -13.40 12.63
N ARG A 165 17.01 -12.15 12.26
CA ARG A 165 15.71 -11.49 12.41
C ARG A 165 14.90 -11.67 11.13
N VAL A 166 13.68 -12.18 11.26
CA VAL A 166 12.68 -12.21 10.19
C VAL A 166 11.78 -10.98 10.33
N ASP A 167 11.47 -10.31 9.22
CA ASP A 167 10.65 -9.09 9.27
C ASP A 167 9.23 -9.39 9.80
N ILE A 168 8.57 -10.42 9.28
CA ILE A 168 7.28 -10.89 9.77
C ILE A 168 7.24 -12.43 9.81
N GLU A 169 6.80 -12.97 10.94
CA GLU A 169 6.49 -14.39 11.14
C GLU A 169 4.98 -14.55 11.28
N ILE A 170 4.41 -15.52 10.59
CA ILE A 170 2.98 -15.84 10.65
C ILE A 170 2.84 -17.31 11.02
N THR A 171 2.06 -17.59 12.05
CA THR A 171 1.83 -18.96 12.51
C THR A 171 0.38 -19.33 12.27
N GLY A 172 0.13 -20.52 11.70
CA GLY A 172 -1.18 -21.16 11.68
C GLY A 172 -1.17 -22.46 12.47
N ALA A 173 -2.29 -23.19 12.49
CA ALA A 173 -2.38 -24.46 13.24
C ALA A 173 -1.31 -25.48 12.80
N ASN A 174 -1.13 -25.66 11.48
CA ASN A 174 -0.20 -26.65 10.91
C ASN A 174 0.87 -26.06 9.97
N PHE A 175 1.02 -24.74 9.94
CA PHE A 175 2.01 -24.08 9.08
C PHE A 175 2.77 -22.96 9.79
N LEU A 176 3.93 -22.61 9.23
CA LEU A 176 4.74 -21.44 9.56
C LEU A 176 5.11 -20.68 8.30
N LEU A 177 4.84 -19.37 8.23
CA LEU A 177 5.34 -18.52 7.14
C LEU A 177 6.34 -17.51 7.69
N PHE A 178 7.44 -17.35 6.96
CA PHE A 178 8.30 -16.18 7.09
C PHE A 178 8.07 -15.24 5.92
N LEU A 179 8.06 -13.95 6.18
CA LEU A 179 7.95 -12.91 5.17
C LEU A 179 9.12 -11.94 5.35
N GLU A 180 10.00 -11.91 4.34
CA GLU A 180 11.08 -10.95 4.22
C GLU A 180 10.62 -9.79 3.32
N ILE A 181 10.84 -8.55 3.75
CA ILE A 181 10.33 -7.36 3.07
C ILE A 181 11.47 -6.54 2.49
N LYS A 182 11.33 -6.15 1.22
CA LYS A 182 12.22 -5.22 0.51
C LYS A 182 11.41 -4.20 -0.29
N ILE A 183 11.80 -2.93 -0.17
CA ILE A 183 11.25 -1.80 -0.94
C ILE A 183 12.31 -1.25 -1.89
N ASP A 184 13.50 -0.94 -1.37
CA ASP A 184 14.58 -0.31 -2.13
C ASP A 184 15.83 -1.18 -2.22
N ALA A 185 16.06 -2.01 -1.20
CA ALA A 185 17.27 -2.81 -1.12
C ALA A 185 17.17 -4.04 -2.02
N LEU A 186 18.22 -4.25 -2.83
CA LEU A 186 18.54 -5.58 -3.33
C LEU A 186 18.93 -6.49 -2.16
N GLU A 187 18.91 -7.80 -2.37
CA GLU A 187 19.46 -8.73 -1.39
C GLU A 187 20.88 -8.32 -1.00
N SER A 188 21.06 -8.01 0.28
CA SER A 188 22.33 -7.52 0.80
C SER A 188 23.39 -8.63 0.94
N LYS A 189 22.95 -9.89 0.94
CA LYS A 189 23.79 -11.08 1.11
C LYS A 189 23.34 -12.18 0.17
N LYS A 190 24.31 -12.74 -0.55
CA LYS A 190 24.14 -14.01 -1.27
C LYS A 190 23.65 -15.07 -0.27
N ASP A 191 22.68 -15.88 -0.66
CA ASP A 191 22.12 -17.01 0.10
C ASP A 191 21.21 -16.64 1.30
N GLN A 192 20.84 -15.36 1.49
CA GLN A 192 19.96 -14.95 2.60
C GLN A 192 18.61 -15.68 2.58
N VAL A 193 18.02 -15.86 1.40
CA VAL A 193 16.73 -16.54 1.25
C VAL A 193 16.84 -18.03 1.58
N ALA A 194 17.92 -18.69 1.18
CA ALA A 194 18.18 -20.09 1.53
C ALA A 194 18.32 -20.27 3.05
N LEU A 195 18.99 -19.34 3.72
CA LEU A 195 19.09 -19.32 5.18
C LEU A 195 17.71 -19.20 5.84
N TYR A 196 16.85 -18.29 5.37
CA TYR A 196 15.50 -18.17 5.91
C TYR A 196 14.64 -19.42 5.69
N ALA A 197 14.81 -20.11 4.56
CA ALA A 197 14.14 -21.39 4.33
C ALA A 197 14.59 -22.46 5.34
N GLN A 198 15.90 -22.54 5.63
CA GLN A 198 16.42 -23.45 6.67
C GLN A 198 15.91 -23.10 8.06
N LEU A 199 15.84 -21.81 8.41
CA LEU A 199 15.29 -21.34 9.68
C LEU A 199 13.79 -21.65 9.80
N ALA A 200 13.02 -21.45 8.73
CA ALA A 200 11.60 -21.76 8.68
C ALA A 200 11.38 -23.27 8.89
N ALA A 201 12.14 -24.11 8.18
CA ALA A 201 12.10 -25.56 8.36
C ALA A 201 12.42 -25.98 9.79
N THR A 202 13.51 -25.46 10.35
CA THR A 202 13.96 -25.80 11.72
C THR A 202 12.93 -25.42 12.76
N LYS A 203 12.36 -24.21 12.66
CA LYS A 203 11.34 -23.74 13.59
C LYS A 203 10.00 -24.46 13.40
N ALA A 204 9.63 -24.80 12.16
CA ALA A 204 8.44 -25.60 11.91
C ALA A 204 8.53 -26.97 12.61
N VAL A 205 9.68 -27.65 12.54
CA VAL A 205 9.90 -28.91 13.27
C VAL A 205 9.78 -28.73 14.78
N SER A 206 10.41 -27.71 15.36
CA SER A 206 10.34 -27.47 16.82
C SER A 206 8.92 -27.15 17.30
N LEU A 207 8.13 -26.45 16.48
CA LEU A 207 6.72 -26.13 16.73
C LEU A 207 5.75 -27.24 16.29
N ARG A 208 6.26 -28.38 15.79
CA ARG A 208 5.47 -29.51 15.27
C ARG A 208 4.48 -29.10 14.15
N LYS A 209 4.88 -28.15 13.31
CA LYS A 209 4.15 -27.75 12.10
C LYS A 209 4.59 -28.62 10.93
N GLN A 210 3.64 -29.10 10.13
CA GLN A 210 3.97 -29.94 8.96
C GLN A 210 4.36 -29.12 7.73
N HIS A 211 3.96 -27.85 7.68
CA HIS A 211 4.17 -26.99 6.53
C HIS A 211 4.95 -25.74 6.89
N TRP A 212 5.73 -25.25 5.94
CA TRP A 212 6.36 -23.94 6.04
C TRP A 212 6.63 -23.37 4.65
N ALA A 213 6.74 -22.05 4.58
CA ALA A 213 7.20 -21.35 3.38
C ALA A 213 7.86 -20.01 3.72
N VAL A 214 8.73 -19.55 2.82
CA VAL A 214 9.26 -18.18 2.84
C VAL A 214 8.59 -17.38 1.74
N LEU A 215 8.05 -16.23 2.09
CA LEU A 215 7.55 -15.22 1.17
C LEU A 215 8.60 -14.11 1.06
N TYR A 216 8.94 -13.72 -0.16
CA TYR A 216 9.85 -12.61 -0.42
C TYR A 216 9.08 -11.46 -1.07
N LEU A 217 8.81 -10.43 -0.28
CA LEU A 217 8.05 -9.26 -0.70
C LEU A 217 8.98 -8.20 -1.30
N SER A 218 9.09 -8.22 -2.62
CA SER A 218 9.94 -7.30 -3.40
C SER A 218 9.46 -7.19 -4.84
N GLU A 219 9.84 -6.10 -5.50
CA GLU A 219 9.67 -5.96 -6.95
C GLU A 219 10.74 -6.73 -7.74
N THR A 220 11.87 -7.03 -7.10
CA THR A 220 12.90 -7.90 -7.65
C THR A 220 12.68 -9.33 -7.20
N SER A 221 13.08 -10.29 -8.04
CA SER A 221 13.04 -11.71 -7.68
C SER A 221 14.10 -12.03 -6.62
N PRO A 222 13.85 -13.00 -5.72
CA PRO A 222 14.87 -13.49 -4.80
C PRO A 222 16.04 -14.11 -5.57
N SER A 223 17.26 -14.11 -5.01
CA SER A 223 18.42 -14.70 -5.70
C SER A 223 18.29 -16.21 -5.88
N ASP A 224 17.63 -16.86 -4.92
CA ASP A 224 17.30 -18.28 -4.94
C ASP A 224 15.79 -18.45 -4.73
N PRO A 225 15.03 -18.81 -5.78
CA PRO A 225 13.60 -19.07 -5.67
C PRO A 225 13.29 -20.42 -5.02
N THR A 226 14.29 -21.26 -4.75
CA THR A 226 14.09 -22.58 -4.16
C THR A 226 13.51 -22.42 -2.75
N ASN A 227 12.30 -22.95 -2.52
CA ASN A 227 11.55 -22.81 -1.27
C ASN A 227 11.18 -21.36 -0.88
N CYS A 228 11.19 -20.45 -1.85
CA CYS A 228 10.82 -19.06 -1.66
C CYS A 228 9.81 -18.60 -2.71
N ILE A 229 8.69 -18.03 -2.25
CA ILE A 229 7.63 -17.55 -3.14
C ILE A 229 7.72 -16.03 -3.21
N GLN A 230 7.94 -15.52 -4.42
CA GLN A 230 7.91 -14.09 -4.66
C GLN A 230 6.49 -13.54 -4.45
N LEU A 231 6.41 -12.42 -3.74
CA LEU A 231 5.22 -11.59 -3.54
C LEU A 231 5.58 -10.16 -3.96
N ARG A 232 4.72 -9.47 -4.72
CA ARG A 232 4.96 -8.07 -5.11
C ARG A 232 4.08 -7.11 -4.32
N TRP A 233 4.49 -5.85 -4.21
CA TRP A 233 3.66 -4.83 -3.55
C TRP A 233 2.33 -4.61 -4.28
N ALA A 234 2.34 -4.81 -5.60
CA ALA A 234 1.12 -4.80 -6.40
C ALA A 234 0.12 -5.90 -5.99
N ASP A 235 0.59 -7.08 -5.58
CA ASP A 235 -0.28 -8.18 -5.15
C ASP A 235 -0.90 -7.89 -3.78
N VAL A 236 -0.09 -7.37 -2.85
CA VAL A 236 -0.57 -6.86 -1.54
C VAL A 236 -1.63 -5.78 -1.74
N SER A 237 -1.36 -4.79 -2.59
CA SER A 237 -2.31 -3.70 -2.90
C SER A 237 -3.63 -4.24 -3.45
N ARG A 238 -3.56 -5.18 -4.41
CA ARG A 238 -4.77 -5.77 -5.02
C ARG A 238 -5.53 -6.65 -4.02
N ALA A 239 -4.83 -7.39 -3.17
CA ALA A 239 -5.44 -8.22 -2.14
C ALA A 239 -6.29 -7.39 -1.18
N ILE A 240 -5.69 -6.32 -0.64
CA ILE A 240 -6.39 -5.43 0.29
C ILE A 240 -7.62 -4.80 -0.38
N LYS A 241 -7.50 -4.34 -1.63
CA LYS A 241 -8.63 -3.79 -2.39
C LYS A 241 -9.73 -4.84 -2.64
N SER A 242 -9.36 -6.10 -2.80
CA SER A 242 -10.32 -7.20 -2.97
C SER A 242 -11.12 -7.43 -1.70
N VAL A 243 -10.43 -7.62 -0.57
CA VAL A 243 -11.05 -7.83 0.73
C VAL A 243 -11.91 -6.62 1.13
N ALA A 244 -11.42 -5.40 0.92
CA ALA A 244 -12.15 -4.18 1.24
C ALA A 244 -13.47 -4.04 0.45
N ARG A 245 -13.53 -4.53 -0.81
CA ARG A 245 -14.78 -4.56 -1.58
C ARG A 245 -15.80 -5.52 -0.98
N ASN A 246 -15.35 -6.63 -0.41
CA ASN A 246 -16.22 -7.65 0.17
C ASN A 246 -16.72 -7.26 1.58
N LEU A 247 -15.89 -6.57 2.37
CA LEU A 247 -16.24 -6.13 3.73
C LEU A 247 -17.10 -4.84 3.76
N GLY A 248 -17.14 -4.09 2.66
CA GLY A 248 -17.78 -2.78 2.59
C GLY A 248 -16.87 -1.65 3.09
N ALA A 249 -16.91 -0.51 2.41
CA ALA A 249 -15.98 0.61 2.62
C ALA A 249 -16.29 1.50 3.84
N GLU A 250 -17.37 1.21 4.56
CA GLU A 250 -17.87 2.08 5.64
C GLU A 250 -17.01 1.98 6.92
N ALA A 251 -16.46 0.80 7.20
CA ALA A 251 -15.61 0.58 8.37
C ALA A 251 -14.32 1.42 8.28
N PHE A 252 -13.96 2.07 9.39
CA PHE A 252 -12.76 2.91 9.46
C PHE A 252 -11.47 2.11 9.19
N SER A 253 -11.39 0.87 9.71
CA SER A 253 -10.27 -0.04 9.45
C SER A 253 -10.14 -0.38 7.96
N THR A 254 -11.26 -0.64 7.26
CA THR A 254 -11.27 -0.86 5.80
C THR A 254 -10.75 0.36 5.05
N ARG A 255 -11.11 1.58 5.46
CA ARG A 255 -10.58 2.81 4.87
C ARG A 255 -9.07 2.96 5.10
N LEU A 256 -8.58 2.67 6.30
CA LEU A 256 -7.14 2.66 6.59
C LEU A 256 -6.39 1.63 5.72
N ALA A 257 -6.96 0.43 5.57
CA ALA A 257 -6.41 -0.61 4.72
C ALA A 257 -6.38 -0.17 3.25
N LEU A 258 -7.45 0.47 2.73
CA LEU A 258 -7.47 1.01 1.37
C LEU A 258 -6.43 2.12 1.15
N LEU A 259 -6.24 3.01 2.14
CA LEU A 259 -5.17 4.00 2.10
C LEU A 259 -3.80 3.30 2.07
N PHE A 260 -3.63 2.22 2.83
CA PHE A 260 -2.37 1.45 2.84
C PHE A 260 -2.13 0.77 1.49
N ALA A 261 -3.17 0.16 0.92
CA ALA A 261 -3.14 -0.43 -0.41
C ALA A 261 -2.76 0.60 -1.49
N ALA A 262 -3.28 1.82 -1.39
CA ALA A 262 -2.93 2.92 -2.29
C ALA A 262 -1.48 3.41 -2.08
N HIS A 263 -0.97 3.35 -0.85
CA HIS A 263 0.40 3.68 -0.50
C HIS A 263 1.38 2.64 -1.06
N VAL A 264 1.24 1.37 -0.67
CA VAL A 264 2.15 0.29 -1.12
C VAL A 264 2.02 0.02 -2.62
N GLY A 265 0.84 0.27 -3.17
CA GLY A 265 0.62 0.22 -4.62
C GLY A 265 1.38 1.29 -5.40
N ARG A 266 2.20 2.16 -4.78
CA ARG A 266 3.13 3.08 -5.45
C ARG A 266 4.60 2.71 -5.23
N LEU A 267 4.87 1.58 -4.57
CA LEU A 267 6.22 1.10 -4.30
C LEU A 267 6.77 0.22 -5.44
N HIS A 268 5.96 -0.04 -6.47
CA HIS A 268 6.34 -0.75 -7.70
C HIS A 268 7.03 0.14 -8.73
#